data_AF-A0A182XV70-F1
#
_entry.id   AF-A0A182XV70-F1
#
_cell.length_a   1.000
_cell.length_b   1.000
_cell.length_c   1.000
_cell.angle_alpha   90.00
_cell.angle_beta   90.00
_cell.angle_gamma   90.00
#
_symmetry.space_group_name_H-M   'P 1'
#
loop_
_entity.id
_entity.type
_entity.pdbx_description
1 polymer ?
#
loop_
_entity_poly.entity_id
_entity_poly.type
_entity_poly.pdbx_seq_one_letter_code
_entity_poly.pdbx_strand_id
1 'polypeptide(L)'
;MHYLPGVHSVCVDKLSHLVDEFTRFVNGLVKLKEPVDSWDTPLSNMLLMKLDRETLLAWEKHSVHFTRDKYKDVIEFVQDRIQILKSTNTFVMDQSAGGTKVAGNSRQPVQRRFIAYFSPGSCSFVCPHPTAKVSTGVFRRSHFAQLPSVHR
;
A
#
# COMPACT_ATOMS: atom_id res chain seq x y z
N MET A 1 -2.56 -17.99 16.66
CA MET A 1 -2.27 -17.32 15.36
C MET A 1 -0.84 -17.59 14.83
N HIS A 2 -0.16 -18.68 15.22
CA HIS A 2 1.18 -19.00 14.68
C HIS A 2 1.13 -19.64 13.28
N TYR A 3 -0.04 -20.19 12.89
CA TYR A 3 -0.22 -20.90 11.63
C TYR A 3 -0.44 -20.00 10.42
N LEU A 4 -0.73 -18.71 10.60
CA LEU A 4 -0.81 -17.78 9.48
C LEU A 4 0.60 -17.34 9.08
N PRO A 5 1.05 -17.65 7.85
CA PRO A 5 2.32 -17.14 7.37
C PRO A 5 2.26 -15.62 7.26
N GLY A 6 3.35 -14.96 7.63
CA GLY A 6 3.52 -13.54 7.30
C GLY A 6 3.66 -13.35 5.80
N VAL A 7 3.22 -12.21 5.30
CA VAL A 7 3.50 -11.76 3.93
C VAL A 7 4.85 -11.07 3.95
N HIS A 8 5.83 -11.67 3.28
CA HIS A 8 7.22 -11.18 3.32
C HIS A 8 7.56 -10.25 2.14
N SER A 9 6.71 -10.23 1.12
CA SER A 9 6.81 -9.36 -0.06
C SER A 9 5.41 -9.08 -0.59
N VAL A 10 5.22 -7.92 -1.24
CA VAL A 10 3.94 -7.54 -1.83
C VAL A 10 3.49 -8.60 -2.84
N CYS A 11 2.40 -9.29 -2.52
CA CYS A 11 1.83 -10.34 -3.35
C CYS A 11 0.33 -10.37 -3.11
N VAL A 12 -0.44 -10.17 -4.18
CA VAL A 12 -1.91 -10.05 -4.14
C VAL A 12 -2.54 -11.29 -3.51
N ASP A 13 -2.11 -12.48 -3.93
CA ASP A 13 -2.70 -13.74 -3.46
C ASP A 13 -2.39 -13.99 -1.98
N LYS A 14 -1.17 -13.69 -1.55
CA LYS A 14 -0.75 -13.85 -0.14
C LYS A 14 -1.46 -12.85 0.78
N LEU A 15 -1.62 -11.60 0.34
CA LEU A 15 -2.38 -10.60 1.09
C LEU A 15 -3.87 -10.98 1.18
N SER A 16 -4.47 -11.43 0.07
CA SER A 16 -5.87 -11.88 0.04
C SER A 16 -6.08 -13.04 1.02
N HIS A 17 -5.26 -14.08 0.92
CA HIS A 17 -5.33 -15.25 1.80
C HIS A 17 -5.11 -14.88 3.28
N LEU A 18 -4.20 -13.95 3.59
CA LEU A 18 -4.01 -13.46 4.96
C LEU A 18 -5.28 -12.82 5.51
N VAL A 19 -5.90 -11.91 4.77
CA VAL A 19 -7.13 -11.20 5.19
C VAL A 19 -8.28 -12.18 5.36
N ASP A 20 -8.47 -13.09 4.41
CA ASP A 20 -9.54 -14.09 4.43
C ASP A 20 -9.45 -14.97 5.67
N GLU A 21 -8.27 -15.53 5.93
CA GLU A 21 -8.06 -16.41 7.09
C GLU A 21 -8.14 -15.65 8.42
N PHE A 22 -7.57 -14.43 8.49
CA PHE A 22 -7.67 -13.62 9.70
C PHE A 22 -9.12 -13.27 10.03
N THR A 23 -9.90 -12.87 9.02
CA THR A 23 -11.34 -12.59 9.15
C THR A 23 -12.10 -13.84 9.54
N ARG A 24 -11.78 -15.00 8.96
CA ARG A 24 -12.38 -16.29 9.33
C ARG A 24 -12.14 -16.62 10.80
N PHE A 25 -10.93 -16.40 11.32
CA PHE A 25 -10.63 -16.63 12.73
C PHE A 25 -11.40 -15.70 13.65
N VAL A 26 -11.43 -14.40 13.35
CA VAL A 26 -12.19 -13.41 14.13
C VAL A 26 -13.69 -13.75 14.14
N ASN A 27 -14.26 -14.12 12.99
CA ASN A 27 -15.65 -14.58 12.90
C ASN A 27 -15.91 -15.86 13.71
N GLY A 28 -14.91 -16.76 13.80
CA GLY A 28 -14.96 -17.92 14.69
C GLY A 28 -15.09 -17.51 16.16
N LEU A 29 -14.30 -16.54 16.60
CA LEU A 29 -14.35 -16.01 17.98
C LEU A 29 -15.70 -15.35 18.29
N VAL A 30 -16.26 -14.59 17.35
CA VAL A 30 -17.61 -14.01 17.47
C VAL A 30 -18.66 -15.11 17.67
N LYS A 31 -18.59 -16.21 16.91
CA LYS A 31 -19.53 -17.35 17.07
C LYS A 31 -19.39 -18.04 18.42
N LEU A 32 -18.20 -18.02 19.02
CA LEU A 32 -17.94 -18.53 20.36
C LEU A 32 -18.38 -17.56 21.46
N LYS A 33 -18.96 -16.40 21.11
CA LYS A 33 -19.38 -15.32 22.01
C LYS A 33 -18.22 -14.67 22.77
N GLU A 34 -17.03 -14.69 22.17
CA GLU A 34 -15.89 -13.93 22.69
C GLU A 34 -16.12 -12.41 22.49
N PRO A 35 -15.60 -11.54 23.38
CA PRO A 35 -15.83 -10.09 23.36
C PRO A 35 -14.90 -9.36 22.36
N VAL A 36 -14.96 -9.79 21.10
CA VAL A 36 -14.09 -9.33 20.00
C VAL A 36 -14.17 -7.82 19.77
N ASP A 37 -15.31 -7.18 20.06
CA ASP A 37 -15.52 -5.73 19.88
C ASP A 37 -14.55 -4.87 20.70
N SER A 38 -14.02 -5.42 21.80
CA SER A 38 -13.04 -4.74 22.66
C SER A 38 -11.58 -4.99 22.26
N TRP A 39 -11.34 -5.82 21.23
CA TRP A 39 -10.03 -6.36 20.88
C TRP A 39 -9.36 -5.65 19.70
N ASP A 40 -9.76 -4.42 19.39
CA ASP A 40 -9.17 -3.61 18.32
C ASP A 40 -7.63 -3.59 18.39
N THR A 41 -7.07 -3.28 19.56
CA THR A 41 -5.62 -3.18 19.73
C THR A 41 -4.89 -4.51 19.48
N PRO A 42 -5.24 -5.63 20.14
CA PRO A 42 -4.55 -6.89 19.86
C PRO A 42 -4.80 -7.41 18.44
N LEU A 43 -6.01 -7.28 17.88
CA LEU A 43 -6.31 -7.75 16.53
C LEU A 43 -5.58 -6.95 15.45
N SER A 44 -5.60 -5.62 15.56
CA SER A 44 -4.88 -4.73 14.64
C SER A 44 -3.38 -5.02 14.70
N ASN A 45 -2.79 -5.05 15.89
CA ASN A 45 -1.36 -5.34 16.04
C ASN A 45 -0.97 -6.71 15.46
N MET A 46 -1.76 -7.76 15.73
CA MET A 46 -1.49 -9.09 15.19
C MET A 46 -1.57 -9.13 13.66
N LEU A 47 -2.51 -8.43 13.05
CA LEU A 47 -2.62 -8.35 11.61
C LEU A 47 -1.46 -7.54 11.01
N LEU A 48 -1.14 -6.37 11.56
CA LEU A 48 -0.05 -5.50 11.11
C LEU A 48 1.31 -6.22 11.16
N MET A 49 1.55 -7.05 12.17
CA MET A 49 2.75 -7.89 12.27
C MET A 49 2.88 -8.95 11.15
N LYS A 50 1.81 -9.22 10.40
CA LYS A 50 1.80 -10.19 9.29
C LYS A 50 1.89 -9.52 7.93
N LEU A 51 1.80 -8.20 7.85
CA LEU A 51 1.92 -7.47 6.59
C LEU A 51 3.38 -7.35 6.17
N ASP A 52 3.61 -7.26 4.87
CA ASP A 52 4.92 -6.92 4.33
C ASP A 52 5.26 -5.46 4.64
N ARG A 53 6.55 -5.12 4.56
CA ARG A 53 7.06 -3.79 4.90
C ARG A 53 6.41 -2.68 4.09
N GLU A 54 6.14 -2.89 2.81
CA GLU A 54 5.56 -1.83 1.96
C GLU A 54 4.11 -1.58 2.31
N THR A 55 3.33 -2.64 2.51
CA THR A 55 1.94 -2.54 2.95
C THR A 55 1.83 -1.93 4.35
N LEU A 56 2.73 -2.29 5.27
CA LEU A 56 2.79 -1.69 6.61
C LEU A 56 3.11 -0.19 6.55
N LEU A 57 4.10 0.23 5.77
CA LEU A 57 4.44 1.65 5.60
C LEU A 57 3.27 2.44 4.98
N ALA A 58 2.56 1.83 4.03
CA ALA A 58 1.37 2.44 3.44
C ALA A 58 0.25 2.60 4.48
N TRP A 59 0.07 1.62 5.38
CA TRP A 59 -0.85 1.75 6.51
C TRP A 59 -0.43 2.90 7.43
N GLU A 60 0.83 2.94 7.88
CA GLU A 60 1.33 4.00 8.77
C GLU A 60 1.11 5.41 8.19
N LYS A 61 1.28 5.56 6.87
CA LYS A 61 1.00 6.83 6.18
C LYS A 61 -0.50 7.13 6.15
N HIS A 62 -1.34 6.14 5.86
CA HIS A 62 -2.79 6.28 5.86
C HIS A 62 -3.30 6.62 7.27
N SER A 63 -2.67 6.05 8.29
CA SER A 63 -3.18 6.06 9.66
C SER A 63 -2.76 7.24 10.52
N VAL A 64 -2.00 8.18 9.95
CA VAL A 64 -1.45 9.34 10.66
C VAL A 64 -2.51 10.19 11.38
N HIS A 65 -3.74 10.21 10.87
CA HIS A 65 -4.86 10.97 11.44
C HIS A 65 -5.73 10.17 12.42
N PHE A 66 -5.50 8.86 12.58
CA PHE A 66 -6.21 8.07 13.57
C PHE A 66 -5.54 8.17 14.95
N THR A 67 -6.37 8.22 15.98
CA THR A 67 -5.89 8.17 17.36
C THR A 67 -5.40 6.77 17.73
N ARG A 68 -6.09 5.73 17.25
CA ARG A 68 -5.76 4.31 17.43
C ARG A 68 -6.09 3.53 16.16
N ASP A 69 -5.37 2.45 15.92
CA ASP A 69 -5.72 1.49 14.87
C ASP A 69 -6.92 0.66 15.32
N LYS A 70 -7.99 0.66 14.53
CA LYS A 70 -9.12 -0.26 14.72
C LYS A 70 -8.98 -1.43 13.77
N TYR A 71 -9.40 -2.60 14.22
CA TYR A 71 -9.24 -3.82 13.44
C TYR A 71 -9.97 -3.73 12.09
N LYS A 72 -11.19 -3.19 12.12
CA LYS A 72 -12.02 -3.01 10.93
C LYS A 72 -11.33 -2.09 9.91
N ASP A 73 -10.76 -0.98 10.36
CA ASP A 73 -10.10 0.00 9.49
C ASP A 73 -8.84 -0.62 8.82
N VAL A 74 -8.08 -1.44 9.56
CA VAL A 74 -6.93 -2.17 9.00
C VAL A 74 -7.38 -3.18 7.94
N ILE A 75 -8.45 -3.93 8.19
CA ILE A 75 -9.00 -4.90 7.22
C ILE A 75 -9.43 -4.20 5.93
N GLU A 76 -10.23 -3.14 6.06
CA GLU A 76 -10.71 -2.36 4.91
C GLU A 76 -9.54 -1.80 4.10
N PHE A 77 -8.54 -1.22 4.77
CA PHE A 77 -7.33 -0.74 4.11
C PHE A 77 -6.59 -1.84 3.33
N VAL A 78 -6.39 -3.04 3.91
CA VAL A 78 -5.67 -4.11 3.22
C VAL A 78 -6.49 -4.62 2.02
N GLN A 79 -7.82 -4.68 2.14
CA GLN A 79 -8.72 -5.04 1.03
C GLN A 79 -8.63 -4.01 -0.12
N ASP A 80 -8.66 -2.72 0.20
CA ASP A 80 -8.47 -1.65 -0.78
C ASP A 80 -7.11 -1.75 -1.46
N ARG A 81 -6.05 -2.01 -0.68
CA ARG A 81 -4.69 -2.20 -1.21
C ARG A 81 -4.63 -3.37 -2.19
N ILE A 82 -5.26 -4.50 -1.86
CA ILE A 82 -5.37 -5.67 -2.74
C ILE A 82 -6.06 -5.29 -4.05
N GLN A 83 -7.17 -4.56 -3.98
CA GLN A 83 -7.90 -4.12 -5.17
C GLN A 83 -7.05 -3.21 -6.06
N ILE A 84 -6.35 -2.22 -5.48
CA ILE A 84 -5.45 -1.33 -6.21
C ILE A 84 -4.35 -2.12 -6.92
N LEU A 85 -3.74 -3.09 -6.23
CA LEU A 85 -2.68 -3.93 -6.80
C LEU A 85 -3.21 -4.79 -7.96
N LYS A 86 -4.42 -5.36 -7.82
CA LYS A 86 -5.09 -6.11 -8.90
C LYS A 86 -5.30 -5.23 -10.13
N SER A 87 -5.89 -4.04 -9.96
CA SER A 87 -6.14 -3.11 -11.07
C SER A 87 -4.86 -2.61 -11.74
N THR A 88 -3.80 -2.41 -10.97
CA THR A 88 -2.50 -1.98 -11.51
C THR A 88 -1.87 -3.10 -12.36
N ASN A 89 -1.92 -4.35 -11.88
CA ASN A 89 -1.41 -5.49 -12.63
C ASN A 89 -2.17 -5.71 -13.94
N THR A 90 -3.50 -5.60 -13.94
CA THR A 90 -4.29 -5.74 -15.17
C THR A 90 -3.97 -4.64 -16.19
N PHE A 91 -3.77 -3.40 -15.73
CA PHE A 91 -3.38 -2.27 -16.60
C PHE A 91 -1.99 -2.44 -17.23
N VAL A 92 -1.02 -2.99 -16.50
CA VAL A 92 0.33 -3.27 -17.04
C VAL A 92 0.30 -4.37 -18.12
N MET A 93 -0.53 -5.40 -17.92
CA MET A 93 -0.67 -6.49 -18.90
C MET A 93 -1.32 -6.01 -20.20
N ASP A 94 -2.34 -5.14 -20.12
CA ASP A 94 -3.03 -4.59 -21.30
C ASP A 94 -2.10 -3.75 -22.20
N GLN A 95 -1.27 -2.90 -21.60
CA GLN A 95 -0.27 -2.10 -22.34
C GLN A 95 0.85 -2.94 -22.97
N SER A 96 1.14 -4.11 -22.40
CA SER A 96 2.17 -5.01 -22.93
C SER A 96 1.68 -5.83 -24.13
N ALA A 97 0.36 -6.05 -24.24
CA ALA A 97 -0.26 -6.72 -25.38
C ALA A 97 -0.63 -5.74 -26.53
N GLY A 98 -0.87 -4.46 -26.18
CA GLY A 98 -1.22 -3.40 -27.12
C GLY A 98 -0.03 -2.66 -27.71
N GLY A 99 0.85 -3.35 -28.45
CA GLY A 99 1.78 -2.69 -29.36
C GLY A 99 0.98 -1.85 -30.37
N THR A 100 0.86 -0.55 -30.12
CA THR A 100 0.02 0.35 -30.91
C THR A 100 0.65 0.53 -32.28
N LYS A 101 0.23 -0.31 -33.24
CA LYS A 101 0.51 -0.07 -34.66
C LYS A 101 -0.41 1.06 -35.09
N VAL A 102 0.05 2.30 -34.93
CA VAL A 102 -0.61 3.43 -35.58
C VAL A 102 -0.49 3.23 -37.10
N ALA A 103 -1.60 2.89 -37.75
CA ALA A 103 -1.68 2.91 -39.21
C ALA A 103 -1.60 4.38 -39.65
N GLY A 104 -0.39 4.83 -39.97
CA GLY A 104 -0.16 6.15 -40.55
C GLY A 104 -0.86 6.25 -41.89
N ASN A 105 -2.04 6.89 -41.90
CA ASN A 105 -2.70 7.25 -43.14
C ASN A 105 -1.91 8.38 -43.80
N SER A 106 -1.33 8.10 -44.96
CA SER A 106 -0.58 9.04 -45.79
C SER A 106 -1.40 10.31 -46.03
N ARG A 107 -0.94 11.44 -45.47
CA ARG A 107 -1.34 12.78 -45.90
C ARG A 107 -0.08 13.53 -46.31
N GLN A 108 -0.08 13.92 -47.58
CA GLN A 108 1.00 14.60 -48.27
C GLN A 108 1.44 15.90 -47.55
N PRO A 109 2.71 16.32 -47.72
CA PRO A 109 3.26 17.46 -47.00
C PRO A 109 2.79 18.77 -47.64
N VAL A 110 2.00 19.57 -46.92
CA VAL A 110 1.79 20.98 -47.24
C VAL A 110 2.94 21.78 -46.62
N GLN A 111 3.79 22.28 -47.51
CA GLN A 111 4.95 23.11 -47.23
C GLN A 111 4.49 24.48 -46.69
N ARG A 112 4.66 24.73 -45.38
CA ARG A 112 4.63 26.08 -44.82
C ARG A 112 6.01 26.40 -44.25
N ARG A 113 6.73 27.28 -44.97
CA ARG A 113 7.97 27.91 -44.52
C ARG A 113 7.70 28.65 -43.21
N PHE A 114 8.41 28.28 -42.15
CA PHE A 114 8.73 29.20 -41.06
C PHE A 114 10.25 29.26 -40.97
N ILE A 115 10.78 30.46 -41.18
CA ILE A 115 12.20 30.77 -41.05
C ILE A 115 12.54 30.69 -39.56
N ALA A 116 13.53 29.88 -39.23
CA ALA A 116 14.15 29.87 -37.93
C ALA A 116 15.10 31.07 -37.82
N TYR A 117 14.92 31.91 -36.80
CA TYR A 117 15.98 32.77 -36.29
C TYR A 117 16.61 32.03 -35.11
N PHE A 118 17.83 31.57 -35.32
CA PHE A 118 18.70 30.98 -34.31
C PHE A 118 19.16 32.09 -33.38
N SER A 119 18.93 31.96 -32.07
CA SER A 119 19.62 32.77 -31.06
C SER A 119 20.17 31.82 -29.98
N PRO A 120 21.51 31.71 -29.83
CA PRO A 120 22.12 30.89 -28.79
C PRO A 120 22.12 31.69 -27.49
N GLY A 121 21.07 31.50 -26.68
CA GLY A 121 20.92 32.11 -25.37
C GLY A 121 20.85 31.04 -24.29
N SER A 122 21.96 30.87 -23.58
CA SER A 122 22.14 30.08 -22.38
C SER A 122 20.99 30.28 -21.37
N CYS A 123 20.32 29.20 -20.97
CA CYS A 123 19.47 29.20 -19.78
C CYS A 123 19.72 27.92 -18.99
N SER A 124 20.55 28.06 -17.96
CA SER A 124 20.71 27.11 -16.88
C SER A 124 19.36 26.85 -16.21
N PHE A 125 18.74 25.70 -16.46
CA PHE A 125 17.64 25.25 -15.63
C PHE A 125 18.21 24.60 -14.36
N VAL A 126 18.31 25.43 -13.34
CA VAL A 126 18.54 25.06 -11.95
C VAL A 126 17.39 24.13 -11.51
N CYS A 127 17.74 22.91 -11.12
CA CYS A 127 16.85 22.01 -10.40
C CYS A 127 16.40 22.64 -9.08
N PRO A 128 15.10 22.73 -8.75
CA PRO A 128 14.68 22.89 -7.38
C PRO A 128 14.71 21.52 -6.70
N HIS A 129 15.75 21.29 -5.89
CA HIS A 129 15.69 20.31 -4.80
C HIS A 129 14.66 20.79 -3.77
N PRO A 130 13.69 19.96 -3.35
CA PRO A 130 13.08 20.12 -2.05
C PRO A 130 13.94 19.39 -1.02
N THR A 131 14.71 20.14 -0.24
CA THR A 131 15.23 19.68 1.05
C THR A 131 14.06 19.43 1.99
N ALA A 132 13.61 18.18 2.08
CA ALA A 132 12.68 17.75 3.11
C ALA A 132 13.46 16.98 4.18
N LYS A 133 13.43 17.55 5.38
CA LYS A 133 14.02 17.04 6.61
C LYS A 133 13.59 15.59 6.83
N VAL A 134 14.55 14.77 7.26
CA VAL A 134 14.30 13.47 7.88
C VAL A 134 13.32 13.69 9.04
N SER A 135 12.05 13.38 8.81
CA SER A 135 11.11 13.13 9.88
C SER A 135 11.40 11.72 10.33
N THR A 136 12.05 11.59 11.49
CA THR A 136 12.06 10.36 12.26
C THR A 136 10.59 10.00 12.53
N GLY A 137 10.04 9.15 11.66
CA GLY A 137 8.76 8.53 11.88
C GLY A 137 8.82 7.84 13.22
N VAL A 138 8.00 8.31 14.16
CA VAL A 138 7.73 7.60 15.40
C VAL A 138 7.11 6.28 14.97
N PHE A 139 7.95 5.27 14.86
CA PHE A 139 7.55 3.89 14.68
C PHE A 139 6.62 3.58 15.86
N ARG A 140 5.30 3.54 15.62
CA ARG A 140 4.31 3.13 16.61
C ARG A 140 4.43 1.62 16.81
N ARG A 141 5.60 1.16 17.30
CA ARG A 141 5.71 -0.18 17.85
C ARG A 141 5.08 -0.11 19.23
N SER A 142 3.86 -0.61 19.32
CA SER A 142 3.22 -1.03 20.56
C SER A 142 4.22 -1.92 21.32
N HIS A 143 4.92 -1.35 22.31
CA HIS A 143 5.83 -2.10 23.16
C HIS A 143 4.96 -3.03 24.02
N PHE A 144 5.03 -4.32 23.74
CA PHE A 144 4.32 -5.34 24.50
C PHE A 144 4.84 -5.31 25.94
N ALA A 145 4.05 -4.78 26.87
CA ALA A 145 4.40 -4.80 28.28
C ALA A 145 4.39 -6.24 28.78
N GLN A 146 5.54 -6.70 29.28
CA GLN A 146 5.72 -7.97 29.96
C GLN A 146 4.76 -8.02 31.16
N LEU A 147 3.79 -8.93 31.14
CA LEU A 147 2.96 -9.22 32.32
C LEU A 147 3.83 -9.92 33.38
N PRO A 148 3.81 -9.49 34.66
CA PRO A 148 4.51 -10.19 35.71
C PRO A 148 3.83 -11.53 36.00
N SER A 149 4.65 -12.58 36.06
CA SER A 149 4.25 -13.94 36.42
C SER A 149 3.68 -13.94 37.84
N VAL A 150 2.37 -14.13 37.98
CA VAL A 150 1.75 -14.34 39.29
C VAL A 150 1.95 -15.80 39.67
N HIS A 151 2.89 -16.04 40.58
CA HIS A 151 2.93 -17.24 41.39
C HIS A 151 1.70 -17.27 42.30
N ARG A 152 0.86 -18.29 42.16
CA ARG A 152 0.31 -19.04 43.29
C ARG A 152 -0.22 -20.38 42.85
#